data_AF-A0A9D9GP26-F1
#
_entry.id   AF-A0A9D9GP26-F1
#
_cell.length_a   1.000
_cell.length_b   1.000
_cell.length_c   1.000
_cell.angle_alpha   90.00
_cell.angle_beta   90.00
_cell.angle_gamma   90.00
#
_symmetry.space_group_name_H-M   'P 1'
#
loop_
_entity.id
_entity.type
_entity.pdbx_description
1 polymer ?
#
loop_
_entity_poly.entity_id
_entity_poly.type
_entity_poly.pdbx_seq_one_letter_code
_entity_poly.pdbx_strand_id
1 'polypeptide(L)'
;MDNNKYRTIFKRCSCGSEWKTLDEFISDKNLTLSRYQVNFKNIDLGILLFNHKDCGSTIGVNAYKFKELHSGPIFRVRLTGENVCPGYCFHVEELSPCPNPCECSWIRDVMQIIKTKKLGEVSSSYVENSIYVKKFTIPSFGIDHKGKLKVTYLMNLLQEMAGIHAGIFHFSYEDLIKRGLTWVLSRYRIRFYSYPAWKDKILIYTWNSEVNEKFAVRDYEVVTEKGILVALSSTSWALLDIKSKRVVGARKIIPDNTVVEKITFPDGFSDISGTDSYDFEREFPVSIHDVDLNRHVNNVVYVDWLLRSMPDDFLKKYQLYELNIDYKNEAYAGDNVLFRMKALENNDIVNVSSIILKKDKLSELVRARFTWRYVNS
;
A
#
# COMPACT_ATOMS: atom_id res chain seq x y z
N MET A 1 -54.38 9.65 -20.61
CA MET A 1 -53.29 10.59 -20.91
C MET A 1 -52.02 10.03 -20.31
N ASP A 2 -51.07 9.74 -21.19
CA ASP A 2 -49.83 9.01 -20.95
C ASP A 2 -49.03 9.50 -19.75
N ASN A 3 -48.62 8.54 -18.92
CA ASN A 3 -47.50 8.73 -17.99
C ASN A 3 -46.44 7.64 -18.25
N ASN A 4 -46.01 7.55 -19.51
CA ASN A 4 -44.89 6.72 -19.92
C ASN A 4 -43.60 7.43 -19.49
N LYS A 5 -43.25 7.33 -18.20
CA LYS A 5 -41.92 7.68 -17.68
C LYS A 5 -40.91 6.84 -18.47
N TYR A 6 -40.24 7.44 -19.44
CA TYR A 6 -39.10 6.86 -20.14
C TYR A 6 -38.14 6.28 -19.10
N ARG A 7 -38.16 4.95 -18.91
CA ARG A 7 -37.10 4.24 -18.20
C ARG A 7 -35.87 4.35 -19.10
N THR A 8 -34.96 5.25 -18.79
CA THR A 8 -33.69 5.41 -19.50
C THR A 8 -32.88 4.13 -19.33
N ILE A 9 -32.86 3.31 -20.38
CA ILE A 9 -32.04 2.08 -20.43
C ILE A 9 -30.60 2.49 -20.70
N PHE A 10 -29.66 2.06 -19.86
CA PHE A 10 -28.23 2.30 -20.06
C PHE A 10 -27.72 1.60 -21.32
N LYS A 11 -28.05 0.30 -21.47
CA LYS A 11 -27.68 -0.52 -22.63
C LYS A 11 -28.63 -1.70 -22.82
N ARG A 12 -28.79 -2.14 -24.07
CA ARG A 12 -29.52 -3.34 -24.47
C ARG A 12 -28.62 -4.20 -25.36
N CYS A 13 -28.66 -5.51 -25.16
CA CYS A 13 -28.03 -6.52 -26.01
C CYS A 13 -28.99 -6.95 -27.13
N SER A 14 -28.46 -7.44 -28.26
CA SER A 14 -29.26 -7.97 -29.37
C SER A 14 -30.12 -9.19 -28.98
N CYS A 15 -29.74 -9.94 -27.93
CA CYS A 15 -30.54 -11.06 -27.42
C CYS A 15 -31.74 -10.64 -26.54
N GLY A 16 -31.94 -9.33 -26.33
CA GLY A 16 -33.03 -8.80 -25.50
C GLY A 16 -32.67 -8.55 -24.04
N SER A 17 -31.46 -8.91 -23.58
CA SER A 17 -30.98 -8.52 -22.23
C SER A 17 -30.83 -7.00 -22.12
N GLU A 18 -31.23 -6.44 -20.98
CA GLU A 18 -31.27 -5.00 -20.73
C GLU A 18 -30.64 -4.66 -19.39
N TRP A 19 -29.89 -3.55 -19.37
CA TRP A 19 -29.32 -2.96 -18.15
C TRP A 19 -29.82 -1.53 -18.05
N LYS A 20 -30.48 -1.19 -16.94
CA LYS A 20 -31.07 0.13 -16.72
C LYS A 20 -30.05 1.14 -16.24
N THR A 21 -29.09 0.70 -15.43
CA THR A 21 -28.04 1.57 -14.87
C THR A 21 -26.65 1.09 -15.29
N LEU A 22 -25.66 1.98 -15.16
CA LEU A 22 -24.25 1.62 -15.34
C LEU A 22 -23.84 0.52 -14.34
N ASP A 23 -24.27 0.64 -13.09
CA ASP A 23 -23.94 -0.34 -12.04
C ASP A 23 -24.53 -1.72 -12.33
N GLU A 24 -25.76 -1.82 -12.84
CA GLU A 24 -26.33 -3.09 -13.32
C GLU A 24 -25.47 -3.70 -14.44
N PHE A 25 -25.06 -2.88 -15.42
CA PHE A 25 -24.27 -3.32 -16.56
C PHE A 25 -22.87 -3.86 -16.18
N ILE A 26 -22.16 -3.14 -15.30
CA ILE A 26 -20.81 -3.55 -14.90
C ILE A 26 -20.84 -4.70 -13.88
N SER A 27 -21.91 -4.84 -13.08
CA SER A 27 -22.04 -5.94 -12.11
C SER A 27 -22.50 -7.26 -12.72
N ASP A 28 -22.98 -7.25 -13.97
CA ASP A 28 -23.41 -8.46 -14.67
C ASP A 28 -22.23 -9.40 -14.98
N LYS A 29 -22.26 -10.62 -14.41
CA LYS A 29 -21.24 -11.68 -14.57
C LYS A 29 -21.22 -12.31 -15.97
N ASN A 30 -22.29 -12.15 -16.74
CA ASN A 30 -22.41 -12.61 -18.11
C ASN A 30 -21.78 -11.62 -19.10
N LEU A 31 -21.47 -10.39 -18.67
CA LEU A 31 -20.69 -9.45 -19.46
C LEU A 31 -19.21 -9.50 -19.06
N THR A 32 -18.31 -9.64 -20.02
CA THR A 32 -16.85 -9.61 -19.81
C THR A 32 -16.23 -8.53 -20.69
N LEU A 33 -15.48 -7.59 -20.10
CA LEU A 33 -14.72 -6.61 -20.90
C LEU A 33 -13.62 -7.34 -21.66
N SER A 34 -13.65 -7.28 -22.99
CA SER A 34 -12.76 -8.05 -23.85
C SER A 34 -11.77 -7.17 -24.62
N ARG A 35 -12.21 -5.98 -25.06
CA ARG A 35 -11.39 -5.10 -25.91
C ARG A 35 -11.64 -3.62 -25.64
N TYR A 36 -10.70 -2.79 -26.05
CA TYR A 36 -10.84 -1.34 -26.10
C TYR A 36 -10.37 -0.79 -27.45
N GLN A 37 -11.25 -0.07 -28.11
CA GLN A 37 -10.93 0.66 -29.34
C GLN A 37 -10.75 2.14 -29.01
N VAL A 38 -9.50 2.59 -28.97
CA VAL A 38 -9.15 3.99 -28.70
C VAL A 38 -9.59 4.90 -29.84
N ASN A 39 -10.05 6.11 -29.49
CA ASN A 39 -10.22 7.21 -30.44
C ASN A 39 -9.20 8.30 -30.10
N PHE A 40 -8.10 8.35 -30.84
CA PHE A 40 -7.05 9.36 -30.62
C PHE A 40 -7.51 10.79 -30.97
N LYS A 41 -8.62 11.01 -31.68
CA LYS A 41 -9.12 12.38 -31.88
C LYS A 41 -9.86 12.88 -30.65
N ASN A 42 -10.62 12.01 -30.00
CA ASN A 42 -11.31 12.30 -28.76
C ASN A 42 -11.41 11.04 -27.90
N ILE A 43 -10.62 11.01 -26.83
CA ILE A 43 -10.45 9.84 -25.98
C ILE A 43 -11.78 9.43 -25.31
N ASP A 44 -12.63 10.40 -24.96
CA ASP A 44 -13.98 10.16 -24.40
C ASP A 44 -14.88 9.32 -25.34
N LEU A 45 -14.61 9.35 -26.66
CA LEU A 45 -15.34 8.60 -27.68
C LEU A 45 -14.75 7.21 -27.99
N GLY A 46 -13.72 6.77 -27.27
CA GLY A 46 -13.23 5.39 -27.37
C GLY A 46 -14.31 4.38 -26.98
N ILE A 47 -14.25 3.16 -27.50
CA ILE A 47 -15.28 2.13 -27.31
C ILE A 47 -14.73 0.99 -26.47
N LEU A 48 -15.35 0.75 -25.31
CA LEU A 48 -15.14 -0.46 -24.50
C LEU A 48 -16.08 -1.55 -25.02
N LEU A 49 -15.51 -2.72 -25.32
CA LEU A 49 -16.21 -3.84 -25.93
C LEU A 49 -16.37 -4.96 -24.91
N PHE A 50 -17.62 -5.40 -24.71
CA PHE A 50 -17.98 -6.43 -23.76
C PHE A 50 -18.54 -7.66 -24.48
N ASN A 51 -18.01 -8.84 -24.19
CA ASN A 51 -18.59 -10.09 -24.65
C ASN A 51 -19.72 -10.50 -23.70
N HIS A 52 -20.89 -10.80 -24.26
CA HIS A 52 -22.04 -11.32 -23.52
C HIS A 52 -22.06 -12.84 -23.62
N LYS A 53 -21.80 -13.54 -22.50
CA LYS A 53 -21.64 -15.01 -22.45
C LYS A 53 -22.89 -15.75 -22.91
N ASP A 54 -24.08 -15.23 -22.59
CA ASP A 54 -25.34 -15.92 -22.87
C ASP A 54 -25.65 -16.02 -24.38
N CYS A 55 -25.22 -15.03 -25.17
CA CYS A 55 -25.53 -14.99 -26.60
C CYS A 55 -24.31 -14.86 -27.53
N GLY A 56 -23.10 -14.81 -26.96
CA GLY A 56 -21.84 -14.64 -27.71
C GLY A 56 -21.65 -13.27 -28.37
N SER A 57 -22.62 -12.34 -28.28
CA SER A 57 -22.52 -11.04 -28.92
C SER A 57 -21.48 -10.12 -28.25
N THR A 58 -20.99 -9.14 -29.02
CA THR A 58 -20.13 -8.08 -28.50
C THR A 58 -20.92 -6.77 -28.39
N ILE A 59 -20.86 -6.14 -27.22
CA ILE A 59 -21.56 -4.90 -26.90
C ILE A 59 -20.53 -3.77 -26.75
N GLY A 60 -20.58 -2.78 -27.64
CA GLY A 60 -19.76 -1.58 -27.55
C GLY A 60 -20.41 -0.47 -26.72
N VAL A 61 -19.67 0.12 -25.79
CA VAL A 61 -20.10 1.27 -24.98
C VAL A 61 -19.01 2.34 -24.99
N ASN A 62 -19.39 3.59 -25.27
CA ASN A 62 -18.44 4.71 -25.29
C ASN A 62 -17.86 4.96 -23.89
N ALA A 63 -16.57 5.24 -23.84
CA ALA A 63 -15.79 5.38 -22.61
C ALA A 63 -16.30 6.51 -21.70
N TYR A 64 -16.79 7.62 -22.25
CA TYR A 64 -17.34 8.71 -21.45
C TYR A 64 -18.49 8.28 -20.53
N LYS A 65 -19.24 7.22 -20.89
CA LYS A 65 -20.32 6.68 -20.04
C LYS A 65 -19.81 6.07 -18.74
N PHE A 66 -18.51 5.81 -18.63
CA PHE A 66 -17.85 5.25 -17.45
C PHE A 66 -17.00 6.29 -16.71
N LYS A 67 -17.03 7.56 -17.12
CA LYS A 67 -16.19 8.62 -16.56
C LYS A 67 -16.42 8.81 -15.06
N GLU A 68 -17.64 8.60 -14.60
CA GLU A 68 -18.01 8.63 -13.18
C GLU A 68 -17.36 7.52 -12.33
N LEU A 69 -16.88 6.44 -12.95
CA LEU A 69 -16.14 5.39 -12.25
C LEU A 69 -14.71 5.84 -11.92
N HIS A 70 -14.14 6.76 -12.69
CA HIS A 70 -12.79 7.25 -12.51
C HIS A 70 -12.76 8.39 -11.49
N SER A 71 -11.83 8.35 -10.53
CA SER A 71 -11.54 9.51 -9.68
C SER A 71 -10.04 9.79 -9.53
N GLY A 72 -9.22 9.18 -10.39
CA GLY A 72 -7.82 9.51 -10.48
C GLY A 72 -7.61 10.83 -11.23
N PRO A 73 -6.36 11.31 -11.34
CA PRO A 73 -6.04 12.44 -12.20
C PRO A 73 -6.32 12.10 -13.68
N ILE A 74 -6.96 13.02 -14.41
CA ILE A 74 -7.09 12.96 -15.87
C ILE A 74 -6.03 13.89 -16.46
N PHE A 75 -4.97 13.29 -17.00
CA PHE A 75 -3.89 14.04 -17.65
C PHE A 75 -4.35 14.60 -19.01
N ARG A 76 -3.84 15.77 -19.40
CA ARG A 76 -4.16 16.39 -20.70
C ARG A 76 -3.11 16.11 -21.78
N VAL A 77 -1.93 15.64 -21.39
CA VAL A 77 -0.81 15.39 -22.30
C VAL A 77 -0.89 13.96 -22.81
N ARG A 78 -0.84 13.80 -24.12
CA ARG A 78 -0.74 12.49 -24.75
C ARG A 78 0.71 12.12 -24.99
N LEU A 79 1.11 10.95 -24.50
CA LEU A 79 2.46 10.41 -24.67
C LEU A 79 2.51 9.28 -25.71
N THR A 80 1.41 9.00 -26.41
CA THR A 80 1.33 7.88 -27.36
C THR A 80 2.37 8.01 -28.47
N GLY A 81 3.23 7.00 -28.61
CA GLY A 81 4.31 6.98 -29.61
C GLY A 81 5.65 7.55 -29.14
N GLU A 82 5.69 8.18 -27.96
CA GLU A 82 6.93 8.64 -27.33
C GLU A 82 7.76 7.47 -26.79
N ASN A 83 9.06 7.69 -26.57
CA ASN A 83 9.99 6.67 -26.05
C ASN A 83 9.55 6.08 -24.69
N VAL A 84 8.84 6.85 -23.88
CA VAL A 84 8.34 6.41 -22.57
C VAL A 84 7.03 5.61 -22.67
N CYS A 85 6.38 5.58 -23.84
CA CYS A 85 5.08 4.96 -24.03
C CYS A 85 5.19 3.46 -24.28
N PRO A 86 4.48 2.61 -23.52
CA PRO A 86 4.50 1.16 -23.74
C PRO A 86 3.64 0.72 -24.94
N GLY A 87 3.01 1.64 -25.69
CA GLY A 87 2.25 1.32 -26.89
C GLY A 87 0.89 0.61 -26.68
N TYR A 88 0.46 0.38 -25.44
CA TYR A 88 -0.76 -0.40 -25.15
C TYR A 88 -2.04 0.10 -25.85
N CYS A 89 -2.17 1.39 -26.13
CA CYS A 89 -3.35 1.93 -26.81
C CYS A 89 -3.47 1.50 -28.28
N PHE A 90 -2.39 0.99 -28.88
CA PHE A 90 -2.40 0.47 -30.25
C PHE A 90 -2.91 -0.98 -30.33
N HIS A 91 -3.05 -1.67 -29.19
CA HIS A 91 -3.43 -3.08 -29.13
C HIS A 91 -4.81 -3.21 -28.48
N VAL A 92 -5.83 -3.53 -29.28
CA VAL A 92 -7.23 -3.53 -28.83
C VAL A 92 -7.57 -4.56 -27.74
N GLU A 93 -6.78 -5.64 -27.64
CA GLU A 93 -6.90 -6.69 -26.63
C GLU A 93 -6.01 -6.43 -25.40
N GLU A 94 -5.11 -5.45 -25.48
CA GLU A 94 -4.26 -5.05 -24.37
C GLU A 94 -5.06 -4.14 -23.45
N LEU A 95 -5.40 -4.65 -22.26
CA LEU A 95 -6.25 -4.00 -21.29
C LEU A 95 -5.53 -3.73 -19.96
N SER A 96 -4.19 -3.78 -19.91
CA SER A 96 -3.38 -3.47 -18.72
C SER A 96 -3.43 -1.97 -18.37
N PRO A 97 -3.20 -1.53 -17.13
CA PRO A 97 -3.11 -0.11 -16.79
C PRO A 97 -1.97 0.61 -17.53
N CYS A 98 -2.07 1.93 -17.69
CA CYS A 98 -0.95 2.72 -18.23
C CYS A 98 0.00 3.12 -17.09
N PRO A 99 1.31 2.86 -17.19
CA PRO A 99 2.26 3.25 -16.15
C PRO A 99 2.62 4.75 -16.17
N ASN A 100 2.20 5.49 -17.20
CA ASN A 100 2.62 6.87 -17.43
C ASN A 100 1.47 7.87 -17.24
N PRO A 101 1.77 9.13 -16.87
CA PRO A 101 0.79 10.22 -16.75
C PRO A 101 0.30 10.72 -18.12
N CYS A 102 -0.32 9.83 -18.90
CA CYS A 102 -0.80 10.06 -20.25
C CYS A 102 -2.31 10.32 -20.26
N GLU A 103 -2.81 11.12 -21.20
CA GLU A 103 -4.24 11.36 -21.46
C GLU A 103 -5.04 10.06 -21.64
N CYS A 104 -4.41 9.00 -22.16
CA CYS A 104 -5.07 7.70 -22.34
C CYS A 104 -5.19 6.87 -21.04
N SER A 105 -4.49 7.24 -19.97
CA SER A 105 -4.39 6.43 -18.74
C SER A 105 -5.74 6.24 -18.04
N TRP A 106 -6.56 7.29 -17.96
CA TRP A 106 -7.81 7.24 -17.20
C TRP A 106 -8.82 6.20 -17.74
N ILE A 107 -8.87 5.97 -19.06
CA ILE A 107 -9.74 4.91 -19.61
C ILE A 107 -9.18 3.53 -19.24
N ARG A 108 -7.86 3.37 -19.21
CA ARG A 108 -7.24 2.11 -18.82
C ARG A 108 -7.44 1.83 -17.33
N ASP A 109 -7.50 2.87 -16.49
CA ASP A 109 -7.92 2.76 -15.09
C ASP A 109 -9.39 2.33 -14.99
N VAL A 110 -10.28 2.92 -15.80
CA VAL A 110 -11.69 2.52 -15.89
C VAL A 110 -11.82 1.04 -16.27
N MET A 111 -11.00 0.54 -17.20
CA MET A 111 -10.99 -0.89 -17.54
C MET A 111 -10.62 -1.76 -16.33
N GLN A 112 -9.65 -1.32 -15.50
CA GLN A 112 -9.29 -2.05 -14.28
C GLN A 112 -10.47 -2.05 -13.31
N ILE A 113 -11.13 -0.91 -13.10
CA ILE A 113 -12.29 -0.80 -12.21
C ILE A 113 -13.41 -1.75 -12.66
N ILE A 114 -13.69 -1.80 -13.97
CA ILE A 114 -14.71 -2.68 -14.55
C ILE A 114 -14.32 -4.15 -14.38
N LYS A 115 -13.06 -4.52 -14.64
CA LYS A 115 -12.55 -5.88 -14.42
C LYS A 115 -12.67 -6.29 -12.95
N THR A 116 -12.29 -5.40 -12.02
CA THR A 116 -12.36 -5.63 -10.58
C THR A 116 -13.80 -5.76 -10.08
N LYS A 117 -14.74 -4.92 -10.56
CA LYS A 117 -16.18 -5.05 -10.21
C LYS A 117 -16.80 -6.37 -10.69
N LYS A 118 -16.30 -6.95 -11.79
CA LYS A 118 -16.80 -8.21 -12.37
C LYS A 118 -16.27 -9.48 -11.72
N LEU A 119 -15.22 -9.37 -10.90
CA LEU A 119 -14.67 -10.48 -10.12
C LEU A 119 -15.55 -10.86 -8.91
N GLY A 120 -16.74 -10.24 -8.77
CA GLY A 120 -17.63 -10.42 -7.63
C GLY A 120 -17.13 -9.65 -6.41
N GLU A 121 -17.96 -9.57 -5.36
CA GLU A 121 -17.47 -9.13 -4.05
C GLU A 121 -16.27 -9.98 -3.67
N VAL A 122 -15.08 -9.39 -3.77
CA VAL A 122 -13.85 -9.98 -3.26
C VAL A 122 -14.09 -10.22 -1.78
N SER A 123 -14.17 -11.50 -1.41
CA SER A 123 -14.18 -11.92 -0.01
C SER A 123 -13.03 -11.19 0.70
N SER A 124 -13.22 -10.87 1.98
CA SER A 124 -12.36 -9.96 2.75
C SER A 124 -10.84 -10.10 2.55
N SER A 125 -10.30 -11.27 2.15
CA SER A 125 -8.92 -11.46 1.69
C SER A 125 -8.74 -12.71 0.80
N TYR A 126 -7.66 -12.80 0.02
CA TYR A 126 -7.28 -13.98 -0.78
C TYR A 126 -5.75 -14.10 -0.98
N VAL A 127 -5.27 -15.25 -1.44
CA VAL A 127 -3.88 -15.48 -1.86
C VAL A 127 -3.86 -15.84 -3.34
N GLU A 128 -3.01 -15.18 -4.11
CA GLU A 128 -2.79 -15.45 -5.53
C GLU A 128 -1.29 -15.38 -5.83
N ASN A 129 -0.72 -16.44 -6.43
CA ASN A 129 0.72 -16.52 -6.73
C ASN A 129 1.64 -16.17 -5.53
N SER A 130 1.31 -16.68 -4.34
CA SER A 130 2.01 -16.40 -3.07
C SER A 130 2.01 -14.94 -2.63
N ILE A 131 1.13 -14.12 -3.22
CA ILE A 131 0.83 -12.75 -2.78
C ILE A 131 -0.48 -12.79 -2.00
N TYR A 132 -0.46 -12.32 -0.76
CA TYR A 132 -1.67 -12.13 0.04
C TYR A 132 -2.26 -10.75 -0.16
N VAL A 133 -3.56 -10.71 -0.39
CA VAL A 133 -4.31 -9.49 -0.65
C VAL A 133 -5.47 -9.38 0.31
N LYS A 134 -5.61 -8.22 0.94
CA LYS A 134 -6.74 -7.92 1.83
C LYS A 134 -7.23 -6.50 1.61
N LYS A 135 -8.55 -6.35 1.67
CA LYS A 135 -9.22 -5.08 1.53
C LYS A 135 -9.53 -4.49 2.90
N PHE A 136 -9.27 -3.20 3.05
CA PHE A 136 -9.58 -2.45 4.25
C PHE A 136 -10.37 -1.19 3.91
N THR A 137 -11.37 -0.89 4.72
CA THR A 137 -12.04 0.42 4.73
C THR A 137 -11.40 1.25 5.84
N ILE A 138 -10.94 2.45 5.53
CA ILE A 138 -10.28 3.32 6.51
C ILE A 138 -11.31 3.80 7.54
N PRO A 139 -11.17 3.44 8.82
CA PRO A 139 -12.07 3.86 9.88
C PRO A 139 -11.77 5.30 10.30
N SER A 140 -12.65 5.89 11.11
CA SER A 140 -12.48 7.27 11.59
C SER A 140 -11.23 7.46 12.44
N PHE A 141 -10.79 6.44 13.17
CA PHE A 141 -9.53 6.46 13.94
C PHE A 141 -8.28 6.16 13.10
N GLY A 142 -8.47 5.75 11.84
CA GLY A 142 -7.39 5.47 10.89
C GLY A 142 -6.89 6.71 10.15
N ILE A 143 -7.49 7.88 10.43
CA ILE A 143 -7.07 9.17 9.88
C ILE A 143 -6.44 10.07 10.95
N ASP A 144 -5.61 11.00 10.52
CA ASP A 144 -5.00 12.05 11.34
C ASP A 144 -5.91 13.30 11.42
N HIS A 145 -5.38 14.36 12.05
CA HIS A 145 -6.08 15.65 12.22
C HIS A 145 -6.41 16.36 10.89
N LYS A 146 -5.78 15.96 9.77
CA LYS A 146 -6.06 16.48 8.43
C LYS A 146 -7.09 15.64 7.67
N GLY A 147 -7.66 14.62 8.31
CA GLY A 147 -8.57 13.67 7.66
C GLY A 147 -7.86 12.71 6.71
N LYS A 148 -6.55 12.51 6.87
CA LYS A 148 -5.67 11.73 5.99
C LYS A 148 -5.18 10.47 6.68
N LEU A 149 -4.95 9.40 5.92
CA LEU A 149 -4.48 8.11 6.44
C LEU A 149 -3.31 8.27 7.42
N LYS A 150 -3.50 7.80 8.66
CA LYS A 150 -2.47 7.88 9.69
C LYS A 150 -1.35 6.90 9.37
N VAL A 151 -0.10 7.36 9.38
CA VAL A 151 1.11 6.55 9.12
C VAL A 151 1.13 5.30 9.99
N THR A 152 0.94 5.46 11.30
CA THR A 152 0.95 4.36 12.26
C THR A 152 -0.22 3.39 12.08
N TYR A 153 -1.38 3.86 11.59
CA TYR A 153 -2.49 2.97 11.27
C TYR A 153 -2.14 2.05 10.10
N LEU A 154 -1.57 2.60 9.02
CA LEU A 154 -1.14 1.77 7.89
C LEU A 154 -0.06 0.77 8.31
N MET A 155 0.95 1.20 9.07
CA MET A 155 2.02 0.29 9.53
C MET A 155 1.48 -0.87 10.38
N ASN A 156 0.49 -0.63 11.25
CA ASN A 156 -0.19 -1.68 11.98
C ASN A 156 -0.91 -2.67 11.05
N LEU A 157 -1.61 -2.18 10.01
CA LEU A 157 -2.22 -3.06 9.01
C LEU A 157 -1.18 -3.90 8.27
N LEU A 158 -0.02 -3.33 7.92
CA LEU A 158 1.06 -4.05 7.24
C LEU A 158 1.65 -5.16 8.13
N GLN A 159 1.84 -4.89 9.42
CA GLN A 159 2.28 -5.91 10.38
C GLN A 159 1.25 -7.04 10.56
N GLU A 160 -0.03 -6.71 10.67
CA GLU A 160 -1.12 -7.69 10.72
C GLU A 160 -1.13 -8.58 9.48
N MET A 161 -1.02 -7.97 8.29
CA MET A 161 -0.96 -8.66 7.00
C MET A 161 0.23 -9.63 6.93
N ALA A 162 1.38 -9.24 7.45
CA ALA A 162 2.57 -10.10 7.52
C ALA A 162 2.33 -11.34 8.38
N GLY A 163 1.72 -11.16 9.55
CA GLY A 163 1.39 -12.24 10.48
C GLY A 163 0.40 -13.24 9.89
N ILE A 164 -0.71 -12.74 9.32
CA ILE A 164 -1.73 -13.58 8.68
C ILE A 164 -1.13 -14.37 7.52
N HIS A 165 -0.39 -13.70 6.62
CA HIS A 165 0.24 -14.35 5.49
C HIS A 165 1.23 -15.44 5.92
N ALA A 166 2.04 -15.18 6.94
CA ALA A 166 2.95 -16.17 7.51
C ALA A 166 2.19 -17.38 8.11
N GLY A 167 1.02 -17.16 8.71
CA GLY A 167 0.18 -18.22 9.27
C GLY A 167 -0.43 -19.13 8.21
N ILE A 168 -0.81 -18.60 7.05
CA ILE A 168 -1.31 -19.39 5.90
C ILE A 168 -0.28 -20.43 5.46
N PHE A 169 1.00 -20.13 5.60
CA PHE A 169 2.11 -21.00 5.22
C PHE A 169 2.85 -21.62 6.42
N HIS A 170 2.25 -21.57 7.61
CA HIS A 170 2.74 -22.23 8.84
C HIS A 170 4.13 -21.78 9.33
N PHE A 171 4.49 -20.51 9.13
CA PHE A 171 5.70 -19.91 9.69
C PHE A 171 5.41 -18.60 10.45
N SER A 172 4.19 -18.44 10.95
CA SER A 172 3.84 -17.30 11.80
C SER A 172 4.58 -17.33 13.14
N TYR A 173 4.45 -16.26 13.92
CA TYR A 173 4.88 -16.25 15.32
C TYR A 173 4.31 -17.43 16.11
N GLU A 174 3.02 -17.73 15.96
CA GLU A 174 2.32 -18.79 16.71
C GLU A 174 2.84 -20.21 16.36
N ASP A 175 3.33 -20.39 15.14
CA ASP A 175 3.93 -21.64 14.68
C ASP A 175 5.35 -21.81 15.24
N LEU A 176 6.12 -20.73 15.25
CA LEU A 176 7.54 -20.74 15.57
C LEU A 176 7.83 -20.70 17.06
N ILE A 177 6.98 -20.04 17.85
CA ILE A 177 7.16 -19.96 19.30
C ILE A 177 7.18 -21.37 19.94
N LYS A 178 6.38 -22.30 19.39
CA LYS A 178 6.35 -23.73 19.79
C LYS A 178 7.67 -24.46 19.56
N ARG A 179 8.52 -23.92 18.69
CA ARG A 179 9.85 -24.44 18.32
C ARG A 179 10.98 -23.66 19.01
N GLY A 180 10.65 -22.71 19.89
CA GLY A 180 11.63 -21.84 20.54
C GLY A 180 12.24 -20.78 19.62
N LEU A 181 11.56 -20.46 18.52
CA LEU A 181 11.99 -19.48 17.52
C LEU A 181 11.04 -18.28 17.50
N THR A 182 11.54 -17.09 17.13
CA THR A 182 10.71 -15.90 16.95
C THR A 182 11.22 -15.02 15.82
N TRP A 183 10.30 -14.29 15.17
CA TRP A 183 10.63 -13.23 14.23
C TRP A 183 10.92 -11.93 14.97
N VAL A 184 11.98 -11.23 14.56
CA VAL A 184 12.31 -9.88 15.00
C VAL A 184 12.46 -8.99 13.78
N LEU A 185 11.71 -7.89 13.76
CA LEU A 185 11.82 -6.87 12.72
C LEU A 185 13.16 -6.13 12.91
N SER A 186 13.99 -6.09 11.86
CA SER A 186 15.30 -5.43 11.90
C SER A 186 15.29 -4.10 11.15
N ARG A 187 14.63 -4.04 9.99
CA ARG A 187 14.56 -2.83 9.15
C ARG A 187 13.17 -2.66 8.58
N TYR A 188 12.72 -1.41 8.43
CA TYR A 188 11.45 -1.08 7.81
C TYR A 188 11.62 0.16 6.95
N ARG A 189 11.21 0.07 5.69
CA ARG A 189 11.18 1.18 4.74
C ARG A 189 9.76 1.34 4.22
N ILE A 190 9.25 2.55 4.21
CA ILE A 190 7.94 2.86 3.63
C ILE A 190 7.95 4.22 2.98
N ARG A 191 7.42 4.27 1.75
CA ARG A 191 7.23 5.49 0.99
C ARG A 191 5.75 5.68 0.69
N PHE A 192 5.26 6.87 0.99
CA PHE A 192 3.87 7.28 0.78
C PHE A 192 3.76 8.13 -0.50
N TYR A 193 2.78 7.78 -1.32
CA TYR A 193 2.48 8.44 -2.59
C TYR A 193 1.14 9.17 -2.56
N SER A 194 0.19 8.65 -1.78
CA SER A 194 -1.07 9.32 -1.51
C SER A 194 -1.59 8.97 -0.12
N TYR A 195 -2.47 9.83 0.41
CA TYR A 195 -3.06 9.68 1.73
C TYR A 195 -4.59 9.64 1.60
N PRO A 196 -5.18 8.43 1.47
CA PRO A 196 -6.63 8.28 1.40
C PRO A 196 -7.31 8.75 2.70
N ALA A 197 -8.58 9.11 2.62
CA ALA A 197 -9.35 9.71 3.70
C ALA A 197 -10.27 8.70 4.39
N TRP A 198 -11.07 9.18 5.33
CA TRP A 198 -12.05 8.36 6.03
C TRP A 198 -13.04 7.71 5.05
N LYS A 199 -13.34 6.43 5.27
CA LYS A 199 -14.22 5.57 4.44
C LYS A 199 -13.64 5.20 3.07
N ASP A 200 -12.50 5.75 2.66
CA ASP A 200 -11.80 5.26 1.49
C ASP A 200 -11.37 3.82 1.71
N LYS A 201 -11.35 3.06 0.62
CA LYS A 201 -11.00 1.65 0.62
C LYS A 201 -9.64 1.47 -0.02
N ILE A 202 -8.80 0.70 0.66
CA ILE A 202 -7.47 0.32 0.20
C ILE A 202 -7.36 -1.19 0.07
N LEU A 203 -6.54 -1.63 -0.86
CA LEU A 203 -6.09 -2.99 -1.05
C LEU A 203 -4.62 -3.03 -0.64
N ILE A 204 -4.29 -3.94 0.26
CA ILE A 204 -2.91 -4.20 0.70
C ILE A 204 -2.50 -5.54 0.11
N TYR A 205 -1.40 -5.52 -0.64
CA TYR A 205 -0.71 -6.69 -1.18
C TYR A 205 0.56 -6.91 -0.36
N THR A 206 0.86 -8.16 0.00
CA THR A 206 2.13 -8.52 0.64
C THR A 206 2.66 -9.87 0.18
N TRP A 207 3.97 -10.00 0.09
CA TRP A 207 4.67 -11.23 -0.30
C TRP A 207 6.08 -11.24 0.30
N ASN A 208 6.72 -12.42 0.33
CA ASN A 208 8.15 -12.49 0.62
C ASN A 208 8.90 -12.21 -0.69
N SER A 209 9.71 -11.15 -0.75
CA SER A 209 10.46 -10.78 -1.96
C SER A 209 11.81 -11.46 -2.01
N GLU A 210 12.49 -11.57 -0.86
CA GLU A 210 13.82 -12.16 -0.77
C GLU A 210 13.97 -12.94 0.54
N VAL A 211 14.71 -14.05 0.50
CA VAL A 211 15.06 -14.81 1.71
C VAL A 211 16.52 -15.25 1.60
N ASN A 212 17.33 -14.79 2.54
CA ASN A 212 18.74 -15.19 2.66
C ASN A 212 18.99 -16.00 3.94
N GLU A 213 20.25 -16.32 4.22
CA GLU A 213 20.66 -17.14 5.38
C GLU A 213 20.38 -16.48 6.74
N LYS A 214 20.02 -15.21 6.82
CA LYS A 214 19.82 -14.49 8.09
C LYS A 214 18.50 -13.72 8.14
N PHE A 215 18.05 -13.23 6.99
CA PHE A 215 16.94 -12.31 6.88
C PHE A 215 15.91 -12.78 5.85
N ALA A 216 14.64 -12.52 6.15
CA ALA A 216 13.55 -12.57 5.21
C ALA A 216 13.07 -11.14 4.93
N VAL A 217 13.03 -10.77 3.66
CA VAL A 217 12.48 -9.49 3.20
C VAL A 217 11.05 -9.71 2.75
N ARG A 218 10.16 -8.90 3.29
CA ARG A 218 8.74 -8.85 2.97
C ARG A 218 8.40 -7.49 2.40
N ASP A 219 7.80 -7.51 1.23
CA ASP A 219 7.38 -6.32 0.50
C ASP A 219 5.87 -6.14 0.55
N TYR A 220 5.47 -4.90 0.35
CA TYR A 220 4.08 -4.48 0.33
C TYR A 220 3.84 -3.46 -0.78
N GLU A 221 2.63 -3.53 -1.32
CA GLU A 221 2.06 -2.53 -2.19
C GLU A 221 0.67 -2.20 -1.69
N VAL A 222 0.38 -0.91 -1.53
CA VAL A 222 -0.91 -0.43 -1.05
C VAL A 222 -1.50 0.47 -2.12
N VAL A 223 -2.70 0.14 -2.57
CA VAL A 223 -3.43 0.91 -3.58
C VAL A 223 -4.84 1.19 -3.12
N THR A 224 -5.46 2.23 -3.65
CA THR A 224 -6.91 2.45 -3.47
C THR A 224 -7.70 1.45 -4.33
N GLU A 225 -9.01 1.32 -4.10
CA GLU A 225 -9.90 0.56 -5.01
C GLU A 225 -9.83 1.01 -6.48
N LYS A 226 -9.33 2.22 -6.73
CA LYS A 226 -9.18 2.80 -8.08
C LYS A 226 -7.79 2.56 -8.67
N GLY A 227 -6.94 1.78 -8.01
CA GLY A 227 -5.57 1.47 -8.45
C GLY A 227 -4.55 2.58 -8.20
N ILE A 228 -4.91 3.63 -7.45
CA ILE A 228 -3.98 4.71 -7.13
C ILE A 228 -3.01 4.24 -6.05
N LEU A 229 -1.71 4.38 -6.29
CA LEU A 229 -0.67 4.00 -5.33
C LEU A 229 -0.76 4.87 -4.06
N VAL A 230 -0.91 4.21 -2.92
CA VAL A 230 -0.95 4.81 -1.58
C VAL A 230 0.43 4.73 -0.96
N ALA A 231 1.00 3.54 -0.89
CA ALA A 231 2.30 3.32 -0.30
C ALA A 231 3.00 2.09 -0.88
N LEU A 232 4.32 2.14 -0.84
CA LEU A 232 5.21 1.02 -1.06
C LEU A 232 6.00 0.79 0.23
N SER A 233 6.15 -0.46 0.65
CA SER A 233 6.92 -0.78 1.86
C SER A 233 7.75 -2.04 1.68
N SER A 234 8.87 -2.12 2.40
CA SER A 234 9.70 -3.30 2.55
C SER A 234 10.15 -3.43 4.00
N THR A 235 10.17 -4.66 4.51
CA THR A 235 10.53 -4.98 5.89
C THR A 235 11.49 -6.16 5.92
N SER A 236 12.55 -6.05 6.72
CA SER A 236 13.52 -7.12 6.92
C SER A 236 13.31 -7.75 8.29
N TRP A 237 13.25 -9.08 8.33
CA TRP A 237 12.97 -9.86 9.52
C TRP A 237 14.09 -10.86 9.77
N ALA A 238 14.64 -10.85 10.98
CA ALA A 238 15.55 -11.87 11.45
C ALA A 238 14.79 -12.96 12.21
N LEU A 239 15.14 -14.22 11.97
CA LEU A 239 14.65 -15.33 12.78
C LEU A 239 15.64 -15.57 13.92
N LEU A 240 15.17 -15.54 15.17
CA LEU A 240 16.01 -15.76 16.35
C LEU A 240 15.62 -17.04 17.08
N ASP A 241 16.61 -17.75 17.61
CA ASP A 241 16.42 -18.74 18.67
C ASP A 241 16.32 -18.02 20.02
N ILE A 242 15.24 -18.25 20.75
CA ILE A 242 14.90 -17.50 21.97
C ILE A 242 15.88 -17.80 23.11
N LYS A 243 16.36 -19.04 23.21
CA LYS A 243 17.27 -19.44 24.30
C LYS A 243 18.66 -18.88 24.11
N SER A 244 19.21 -19.02 22.91
CA SER A 244 20.57 -18.62 22.57
C SER A 244 20.67 -17.15 22.14
N LYS A 245 19.55 -16.52 21.78
CA LYS A 245 19.47 -15.18 21.18
C LYS A 245 20.27 -15.04 19.88
N ARG A 246 20.49 -16.15 19.17
CA ARG A 246 21.26 -16.17 17.91
C ARG A 246 20.33 -16.20 16.70
N VAL A 247 20.79 -15.58 15.61
CA VAL A 247 20.11 -15.62 14.32
C VAL A 247 20.16 -17.04 13.76
N VAL A 248 18.99 -17.52 13.35
CA VAL A 248 18.78 -18.80 12.66
C VAL A 248 18.43 -18.51 11.21
N GLY A 249 18.81 -19.41 10.31
CA GLY A 249 18.58 -19.18 8.89
C GLY A 249 17.11 -19.21 8.49
N ALA A 250 16.58 -18.05 8.08
CA ALA A 250 15.20 -17.87 7.64
C ALA A 250 14.82 -18.81 6.47
N ARG A 251 15.78 -19.10 5.57
CA ARG A 251 15.59 -20.03 4.45
C ARG A 251 15.22 -21.46 4.87
N LYS A 252 15.54 -21.87 6.11
CA LYS A 252 15.16 -23.20 6.63
C LYS A 252 13.68 -23.31 6.99
N ILE A 253 12.99 -22.18 7.10
CA ILE A 253 11.62 -22.09 7.59
C ILE A 253 10.66 -21.65 6.48
N ILE A 254 11.07 -20.69 5.65
CA ILE A 254 10.20 -20.14 4.60
C ILE A 254 10.26 -21.06 3.37
N PRO A 255 9.12 -21.60 2.90
CA PRO A 255 9.10 -22.45 1.72
C PRO A 255 9.45 -21.66 0.44
N ASP A 256 10.27 -22.25 -0.43
CA ASP A 256 10.80 -21.59 -1.62
C ASP A 256 9.71 -21.06 -2.58
N ASN A 257 8.61 -21.80 -2.71
CA ASN A 257 7.47 -21.42 -3.53
C ASN A 257 6.66 -20.23 -2.98
N THR A 258 7.01 -19.70 -1.80
CA THR A 258 6.39 -18.50 -1.21
C THR A 258 7.18 -17.22 -1.48
N VAL A 259 8.36 -17.33 -2.09
CA VAL A 259 9.18 -16.19 -2.50
C VAL A 259 8.74 -15.75 -3.90
N VAL A 260 8.46 -14.46 -4.06
CA VAL A 260 7.97 -13.86 -5.29
C VAL A 260 9.04 -12.93 -5.83
N GLU A 261 9.41 -13.08 -7.10
CA GLU A 261 10.38 -12.24 -7.82
C GLU A 261 9.80 -10.85 -8.16
N LYS A 262 9.31 -10.14 -7.14
CA LYS A 262 8.79 -8.78 -7.20
C LYS A 262 9.44 -8.00 -6.07
N ILE A 263 10.22 -6.97 -6.41
CA ILE A 263 10.93 -6.13 -5.43
C ILE A 263 10.34 -4.73 -5.47
N THR A 264 9.91 -4.23 -4.31
CA THR A 264 9.32 -2.90 -4.16
C THR A 264 10.38 -1.79 -4.15
N PHE A 265 11.57 -2.06 -3.58
CA PHE A 265 12.70 -1.12 -3.55
C PHE A 265 13.97 -1.78 -4.10
N PRO A 266 14.26 -1.63 -5.40
CA PRO A 266 15.47 -2.23 -6.01
C PRO A 266 16.79 -1.72 -5.41
N ASP A 267 16.78 -0.52 -4.82
CA ASP A 267 17.90 0.08 -4.08
C ASP A 267 18.02 -0.45 -2.62
N GLY A 268 17.11 -1.34 -2.20
CA GLY A 268 17.15 -2.02 -0.92
C GLY A 268 16.92 -1.11 0.30
N PHE A 269 17.54 -1.45 1.42
CA PHE A 269 17.53 -0.65 2.63
C PHE A 269 18.76 0.26 2.66
N SER A 270 18.53 1.57 2.77
CA SER A 270 19.63 2.53 2.94
C SER A 270 20.15 2.52 4.37
N ASP A 271 21.47 2.52 4.56
CA ASP A 271 22.05 2.69 5.88
C ASP A 271 21.73 4.09 6.44
N ILE A 272 21.30 4.11 7.69
CA ILE A 272 21.02 5.34 8.42
C ILE A 272 22.26 5.68 9.24
N SER A 273 23.09 6.59 8.72
CA SER A 273 24.26 7.10 9.43
C SER A 273 23.85 7.80 10.72
N GLY A 274 24.71 7.69 11.75
CA GLY A 274 24.57 8.48 12.96
C GLY A 274 24.86 9.95 12.67
N THR A 275 24.42 10.83 13.56
CA THR A 275 24.81 12.24 13.52
C THR A 275 25.47 12.63 14.84
N ASP A 276 26.45 13.52 14.75
CA ASP A 276 27.27 13.96 15.89
C ASP A 276 26.56 15.02 16.75
N SER A 277 25.46 15.59 16.26
CA SER A 277 24.69 16.62 16.98
C SER A 277 23.19 16.42 16.79
N TYR A 278 22.40 16.81 17.79
CA TYR A 278 20.95 16.77 17.75
C TYR A 278 20.41 18.13 18.17
N ASP A 279 19.38 18.60 17.49
CA ASP A 279 18.78 19.92 17.71
C ASP A 279 17.71 19.86 18.81
N PHE A 280 17.19 18.66 19.06
CA PHE A 280 16.09 18.44 19.99
C PHE A 280 16.26 17.11 20.72
N GLU A 281 15.89 17.12 22.00
CA GLU A 281 15.88 15.97 22.89
C GLU A 281 14.59 15.93 23.70
N ARG A 282 14.02 14.73 23.90
CA ARG A 282 12.85 14.53 24.76
C ARG A 282 12.88 13.15 25.39
N GLU A 283 12.38 13.06 26.62
CA GLU A 283 12.23 11.80 27.34
C GLU A 283 10.79 11.29 27.28
N PHE A 284 10.64 9.97 27.19
CA PHE A 284 9.36 9.29 27.28
C PHE A 284 9.44 8.10 28.23
N PRO A 285 8.53 7.99 29.21
CA PRO A 285 8.38 6.76 29.97
C PRO A 285 7.67 5.72 29.12
N VAL A 286 8.19 4.49 29.12
CA VAL A 286 7.55 3.37 28.44
C VAL A 286 6.39 2.85 29.30
N SER A 287 5.18 2.94 28.76
CA SER A 287 3.95 2.50 29.41
C SER A 287 3.67 1.02 29.14
N ILE A 288 2.87 0.39 30.01
CA ILE A 288 2.32 -0.94 29.75
C ILE A 288 1.40 -0.97 28.52
N HIS A 289 0.89 0.18 28.08
CA HIS A 289 0.10 0.30 26.85
C HIS A 289 0.94 0.32 25.57
N ASP A 290 2.26 0.50 25.71
CA ASP A 290 3.18 0.55 24.57
C ASP A 290 3.69 -0.86 24.20
N VAL A 291 3.51 -1.84 25.09
CA VAL A 291 3.99 -3.21 24.88
C VAL A 291 2.95 -4.11 24.22
N ASP A 292 3.42 -5.01 23.36
CA ASP A 292 2.60 -6.03 22.69
C ASP A 292 2.48 -7.33 23.52
N LEU A 293 1.88 -8.37 22.92
CA LEU A 293 1.73 -9.69 23.55
C LEU A 293 3.08 -10.35 23.92
N ASN A 294 4.17 -9.96 23.26
CA ASN A 294 5.53 -10.43 23.57
C ASN A 294 6.15 -9.67 24.75
N ARG A 295 5.44 -8.70 25.34
CA ARG A 295 5.91 -7.81 26.41
C ARG A 295 7.06 -6.91 25.99
N HIS A 296 7.23 -6.71 24.68
CA HIS A 296 8.17 -5.74 24.11
C HIS A 296 7.39 -4.55 23.58
N VAL A 297 8.01 -3.37 23.56
CA VAL A 297 7.41 -2.21 22.88
C VAL A 297 7.11 -2.55 21.43
N ASN A 298 5.87 -2.32 21.00
CA ASN A 298 5.46 -2.58 19.62
C ASN A 298 6.27 -1.71 18.66
N ASN A 299 6.72 -2.27 17.54
CA ASN A 299 7.54 -1.56 16.54
C ASN A 299 6.92 -0.24 16.07
N VAL A 300 5.59 -0.18 15.88
CA VAL A 300 4.89 1.06 15.47
C VAL A 300 4.91 2.14 16.55
N VAL A 301 5.02 1.76 17.83
CA VAL A 301 5.04 2.71 18.95
C VAL A 301 6.30 3.58 18.91
N TYR A 302 7.45 3.01 18.52
CA TYR A 302 8.65 3.82 18.28
C TYR A 302 8.38 4.90 17.23
N VAL A 303 7.73 4.55 16.13
CA VAL A 303 7.36 5.51 15.07
C VAL A 303 6.38 6.56 15.59
N ASP A 304 5.41 6.16 16.40
CA ASP A 304 4.47 7.08 17.03
C ASP A 304 5.17 8.09 17.95
N TRP A 305 6.13 7.66 18.78
CA TRP A 305 6.95 8.56 19.60
C TRP A 305 7.78 9.53 18.76
N LEU A 306 8.38 9.05 17.67
CA LEU A 306 9.13 9.89 16.72
C LEU A 306 8.24 10.96 16.09
N LEU A 307 7.04 10.58 15.63
CA LEU A 307 6.08 11.50 15.02
C LEU A 307 5.52 12.52 16.01
N ARG A 308 5.19 12.11 17.25
CA ARG A 308 4.72 13.00 18.33
C ARG A 308 5.76 13.99 18.82
N SER A 309 7.02 13.76 18.48
CA SER A 309 8.12 14.66 18.85
C SER A 309 8.35 15.78 17.84
N MET A 310 7.70 15.70 16.67
CA MET A 310 7.75 16.75 15.65
C MET A 310 6.89 17.96 16.08
N PRO A 311 7.30 19.21 15.80
CA PRO A 311 6.48 20.39 16.09
C PRO A 311 5.15 20.42 15.32
N ASP A 312 4.07 20.87 15.95
CA ASP A 312 2.74 20.90 15.32
C ASP A 312 2.70 21.73 14.03
N ASP A 313 3.35 22.90 14.02
CA ASP A 313 3.38 23.76 12.84
C ASP A 313 4.16 23.14 11.67
N PHE A 314 5.14 22.29 11.97
CA PHE A 314 5.82 21.47 10.97
C PHE A 314 4.85 20.40 10.43
N LEU A 315 4.16 19.67 11.31
CA LEU A 315 3.20 18.64 10.90
C LEU A 315 2.02 19.21 10.11
N LYS A 316 1.65 20.48 10.28
CA LYS A 316 0.63 21.15 9.45
C LYS A 316 1.11 21.40 8.02
N LYS A 317 2.34 21.86 7.84
CA LYS A 317 2.93 22.29 6.56
C LYS A 317 3.55 21.16 5.73
N TYR A 318 3.97 20.08 6.39
CA TYR A 318 4.68 18.98 5.75
C TYR A 318 3.87 17.68 5.82
N GLN A 319 4.12 16.80 4.86
CA GLN A 319 3.59 15.44 4.82
C GLN A 319 4.75 14.46 4.68
N LEU A 320 4.68 13.34 5.41
CA LEU A 320 5.71 12.30 5.35
C LEU A 320 5.73 11.68 3.95
N TYR A 321 6.89 11.69 3.31
CA TYR A 321 7.10 11.06 2.01
C TYR A 321 7.76 9.70 2.16
N GLU A 322 8.80 9.57 2.98
CA GLU A 322 9.49 8.30 3.21
C GLU A 322 9.95 8.18 4.66
N LEU A 323 9.86 6.97 5.21
CA LEU A 323 10.40 6.59 6.50
C LEU A 323 11.29 5.36 6.32
N ASN A 324 12.54 5.46 6.77
CA ASN A 324 13.45 4.34 6.97
C ASN A 324 13.72 4.21 8.46
N ILE A 325 13.66 2.99 9.00
CA ILE A 325 13.89 2.73 10.42
C ILE A 325 14.65 1.41 10.60
N ASP A 326 15.70 1.47 11.40
CA ASP A 326 16.50 0.33 11.87
C ASP A 326 16.19 0.08 13.35
N TYR A 327 15.73 -1.13 13.66
CA TYR A 327 15.48 -1.59 15.02
C TYR A 327 16.70 -2.36 15.51
N LYS A 328 17.26 -1.96 16.65
CA LYS A 328 18.52 -2.51 17.19
C LYS A 328 18.34 -3.24 18.50
N ASN A 329 17.54 -2.69 19.41
CA ASN A 329 17.29 -3.26 20.72
C ASN A 329 15.84 -3.04 21.15
N GLU A 330 15.37 -3.90 22.04
CA GLU A 330 14.01 -3.87 22.59
C GLU A 330 13.92 -2.99 23.84
N ALA A 331 12.75 -2.40 24.06
CA ALA A 331 12.39 -1.72 25.31
C ALA A 331 11.19 -2.40 25.96
N TYR A 332 11.04 -2.17 27.26
CA TYR A 332 10.05 -2.81 28.12
C TYR A 332 9.30 -1.77 28.96
N ALA A 333 8.10 -2.12 29.40
CA ALA A 333 7.33 -1.27 30.32
C ALA A 333 8.15 -0.92 31.57
N GLY A 334 8.14 0.36 31.95
CA GLY A 334 8.95 0.89 33.05
C GLY A 334 10.33 1.40 32.65
N ASP A 335 10.78 1.13 31.42
CA ASP A 335 11.95 1.81 30.87
C ASP A 335 11.69 3.31 30.68
N ASN A 336 12.76 4.10 30.66
CA ASN A 336 12.73 5.47 30.14
C ASN A 336 13.56 5.52 28.87
N VAL A 337 13.02 6.15 27.82
CA VAL A 337 13.70 6.31 26.55
C VAL A 337 14.01 7.78 26.28
N LEU A 338 15.12 8.01 25.60
CA LEU A 338 15.60 9.32 25.19
C LEU A 338 15.50 9.43 23.67
N PHE A 339 14.64 10.32 23.20
CA PHE A 339 14.51 10.66 21.80
C PHE A 339 15.45 11.83 21.46
N ARG A 340 16.12 11.73 20.33
CA ARG A 340 16.89 12.83 19.75
C ARG A 340 16.61 12.95 18.26
N MET A 341 16.56 14.19 17.76
CA MET A 341 16.44 14.44 16.32
C MET A 341 17.30 15.60 15.84
N LYS A 342 17.64 15.53 14.55
CA LYS A 342 18.29 16.58 13.79
C LYS A 342 17.52 16.80 12.50
N ALA A 343 17.13 18.04 12.24
CA ALA A 343 16.50 18.41 10.97
C ALA A 343 17.55 18.94 10.01
N LEU A 344 17.50 18.47 8.76
CA LEU A 344 18.29 18.97 7.65
C LEU A 344 17.33 19.47 6.59
N GLU A 345 17.21 20.79 6.49
CA GLU A 345 16.34 21.45 5.52
C GLU A 345 17.04 21.59 4.17
N ASN A 346 16.33 21.25 3.09
CA ASN A 346 16.74 21.55 1.73
C ASN A 346 15.51 21.92 0.89
N ASN A 347 15.25 23.22 0.79
CA ASN A 347 14.12 23.81 0.06
C ASN A 347 12.77 23.19 0.48
N ASP A 348 12.18 22.35 -0.39
CA ASP A 348 10.86 21.73 -0.24
C ASP A 348 10.89 20.36 0.48
N ILE A 349 12.09 19.83 0.75
CA ILE A 349 12.29 18.53 1.38
C ILE A 349 13.01 18.73 2.72
N VAL A 350 12.45 18.16 3.78
CA VAL A 350 13.08 18.14 5.10
C VAL A 350 13.44 16.71 5.45
N ASN A 351 14.73 16.45 5.66
CA ASN A 351 15.21 15.17 6.15
C ASN A 351 15.41 15.27 7.65
N VAL A 352 14.74 14.42 8.41
CA VAL A 352 14.89 14.35 9.86
C VAL A 352 15.57 13.03 10.21
N SER A 353 16.77 13.12 10.78
CA SER A 353 17.44 11.95 11.37
C SER A 353 17.09 11.88 12.85
N SER A 354 16.71 10.70 13.31
CA SER A 354 16.23 10.50 14.67
C SER A 354 16.78 9.23 15.28
N ILE A 355 16.99 9.24 16.59
CA ILE A 355 17.38 8.07 17.35
C ILE A 355 16.53 7.98 18.62
N ILE A 356 16.29 6.76 19.07
CA ILE A 356 15.75 6.49 20.39
C ILE A 356 16.77 5.64 21.14
N LEU A 357 17.16 6.11 22.32
CA LEU A 357 18.07 5.42 23.22
C LEU A 357 17.33 4.95 24.47
N LYS A 358 17.81 3.88 25.10
CA LYS A 358 17.45 3.56 26.48
C LYS A 358 18.20 4.52 27.41
N LYS A 359 17.51 5.26 28.27
CA LYS A 359 18.09 6.38 29.04
C LYS A 359 19.20 5.95 29.99
N ASP A 360 19.04 4.80 30.64
CA ASP A 360 19.98 4.28 31.66
C ASP A 360 21.35 3.90 31.08
N LYS A 361 21.37 3.29 29.89
CA LYS A 361 22.58 2.73 29.26
C LYS A 361 23.03 3.48 28.02
N LEU A 362 22.21 4.43 27.53
CA LEU A 362 22.35 5.08 26.23
C LEU A 362 22.50 4.09 25.07
N SER A 363 21.96 2.88 25.22
CA SER A 363 21.95 1.86 24.17
C SER A 363 20.91 2.22 23.12
N GLU A 364 21.30 2.19 21.85
CA GLU A 364 20.42 2.53 20.73
C GLU A 364 19.32 1.47 20.57
N LEU A 365 18.06 1.90 20.72
CA LEU A 365 16.88 1.08 20.49
C LEU A 365 16.51 1.12 19.01
N VAL A 366 16.42 2.34 18.47
CA VAL A 366 15.96 2.61 17.12
C VAL A 366 16.74 3.75 16.51
N ARG A 367 16.98 3.67 15.20
CA ARG A 367 17.41 4.79 14.37
C ARG A 367 16.48 4.95 13.18
N ALA A 368 16.07 6.17 12.89
CA ALA A 368 15.14 6.47 11.83
C ALA A 368 15.59 7.68 10.99
N ARG A 369 15.20 7.67 9.72
CA ARG A 369 15.29 8.81 8.81
C ARG A 369 13.92 9.03 8.20
N PHE A 370 13.38 10.22 8.42
CA PHE A 370 12.16 10.68 7.79
C PHE A 370 12.52 11.64 6.68
N THR A 371 11.86 11.51 5.54
CA THR A 371 11.88 12.49 4.46
C THR A 371 10.48 13.06 4.34
N TRP A 372 10.36 14.36 4.55
CA TRP A 372 9.11 15.09 4.51
C TRP A 372 9.07 15.98 3.27
N ARG A 373 7.87 16.19 2.72
CA ARG A 373 7.62 17.13 1.63
C ARG A 373 6.71 18.23 2.10
N TYR A 374 7.03 19.45 1.69
CA TYR A 374 6.14 20.59 1.89
C TYR A 374 4.84 20.36 1.11
N VAL A 375 3.71 20.63 1.75
CA VAL A 375 2.38 20.54 1.12
C VAL A 375 1.69 21.88 1.38
N ASN A 376 1.56 22.70 0.34
CA ASN A 376 0.72 23.90 0.44
C ASN A 376 -0.72 23.44 0.73
N SER A 377 -1.20 23.81 1.91
CA SER A 377 -2.56 23.57 2.38
C SER A 377 -3.57 24.43 1.61
#